data_AF-A0A7C4DPH4-F1
#
_entry.id   AF-A0A7C4DPH4-F1
#
_cell.length_a   1.000
_cell.length_b   1.000
_cell.length_c   1.000
_cell.angle_alpha   90.00
_cell.angle_beta   90.00
_cell.angle_gamma   90.00
#
_symmetry.space_group_name_H-M   'P 1'
#
loop_
_entity.id
_entity.type
_entity.pdbx_description
1 polymer ?
#
loop_
_entity_poly.entity_id
_entity_poly.type
_entity_poly.pdbx_seq_one_letter_code
_entity_poly.pdbx_strand_id
1 'polypeptide(L)'
;MKTQYRRKLIDSIESVIGDLVSDIIGKYYGERVETDYDYERILYSIARQVKQEVFDNKAAFNDVIEYLSKLRAKRNLAKLVLSYMISRALEEEPG
;
A
#
# COMPACT_ATOMS: atom_id res chain seq x y z
N MET A 1 -4.61 18.25 -12.28
CA MET A 1 -3.42 17.42 -12.53
C MET A 1 -3.09 16.45 -11.39
N LYS A 2 -3.02 16.87 -10.11
CA LYS A 2 -2.64 15.97 -8.98
C LYS A 2 -3.52 14.71 -8.82
N THR A 3 -4.83 14.79 -9.09
CA THR A 3 -5.77 13.67 -8.91
C THR A 3 -5.53 12.51 -9.90
N GLN A 4 -5.19 12.82 -11.15
CA GLN A 4 -4.96 11.79 -12.18
C GLN A 4 -3.66 11.01 -11.92
N TYR A 5 -2.61 11.68 -11.45
CA TYR A 5 -1.37 11.03 -11.04
C TYR A 5 -1.58 10.13 -9.81
N ARG A 6 -2.39 10.58 -8.84
CA ARG A 6 -2.74 9.79 -7.66
C ARG A 6 -3.55 8.54 -8.02
N ARG A 7 -4.51 8.65 -8.94
CA ARG A 7 -5.29 7.51 -9.44
C ARG A 7 -4.37 6.47 -10.08
N LYS A 8 -3.52 6.89 -11.02
CA LYS A 8 -2.58 5.99 -11.72
C LYS A 8 -1.61 5.27 -10.76
N LEU A 9 -1.17 5.96 -9.71
CA LEU A 9 -0.34 5.37 -8.64
C LEU A 9 -1.10 4.26 -7.93
N ILE A 10 -2.32 4.54 -7.47
CA ILE A 10 -3.17 3.57 -6.75
C ILE A 10 -3.46 2.36 -7.64
N ASP A 11 -3.93 2.57 -8.86
CA ASP A 11 -4.27 1.50 -9.80
C ASP A 11 -3.06 0.56 -10.04
N SER A 12 -1.86 1.13 -10.13
CA SER A 12 -0.63 0.35 -10.33
C SER A 12 -0.24 -0.43 -9.07
N ILE A 13 -0.35 0.16 -7.88
CA ILE A 13 -0.07 -0.55 -6.62
C ILE A 13 -1.08 -1.69 -6.44
N GLU A 14 -2.36 -1.41 -6.66
CA GLU A 14 -3.43 -2.39 -6.59
C GLU A 14 -3.17 -3.57 -7.53
N SER A 15 -2.75 -3.31 -8.77
CA SER A 15 -2.41 -4.38 -9.71
C SER A 15 -1.27 -5.29 -9.22
N VAL A 16 -0.36 -4.77 -8.39
CA VAL A 16 0.83 -5.51 -7.91
C VAL A 16 0.59 -6.20 -6.57
N ILE A 17 -0.15 -5.61 -5.63
CA ILE A 17 -0.30 -6.16 -4.27
C ILE A 17 -1.75 -6.22 -3.77
N GLY A 18 -2.73 -5.83 -4.58
CA GLY A 18 -4.12 -5.67 -4.15
C GLY A 18 -4.74 -6.92 -3.54
N ASP A 19 -4.54 -8.10 -4.14
CA ASP A 19 -5.02 -9.37 -3.57
C ASP A 19 -4.45 -9.64 -2.17
N LEU A 20 -3.17 -9.37 -1.93
CA LEU A 20 -2.54 -9.54 -0.62
C LEU A 20 -3.08 -8.53 0.39
N VAL A 21 -3.28 -7.28 -0.03
CA VAL A 21 -3.83 -6.22 0.83
C VAL A 21 -5.27 -6.56 1.21
N SER A 22 -6.11 -6.92 0.24
CA SER A 22 -7.50 -7.34 0.47
C SER A 22 -7.59 -8.59 1.34
N ASP A 23 -6.72 -9.59 1.13
CA ASP A 23 -6.62 -10.78 1.99
C ASP A 23 -6.33 -10.41 3.46
N ILE A 24 -5.43 -9.46 3.70
CA ILE A 24 -5.02 -9.03 5.04
C ILE A 24 -6.14 -8.22 5.70
N ILE A 25 -6.70 -7.25 4.97
CA ILE A 25 -7.80 -6.42 5.45
C ILE A 25 -9.00 -7.28 5.81
N GLY A 26 -9.44 -8.17 4.91
CA GLY A 26 -10.59 -9.04 5.17
C GLY A 26 -10.40 -9.94 6.40
N LYS A 27 -9.15 -10.34 6.71
CA LYS A 27 -8.87 -11.20 7.88
C LYS A 27 -8.75 -10.46 9.20
N TYR A 28 -8.25 -9.22 9.19
CA TYR A 28 -7.82 -8.56 10.42
C TYR A 28 -8.41 -7.15 10.63
N TYR A 29 -8.88 -6.51 9.56
CA TYR A 29 -9.27 -5.10 9.58
C TYR A 29 -10.60 -4.82 8.87
N GLY A 30 -11.42 -5.84 8.57
CA GLY A 30 -12.66 -5.68 7.80
C GLY A 30 -13.62 -4.65 8.39
N GLU A 31 -13.72 -4.57 9.73
CA GLU A 31 -14.55 -3.59 10.44
C GLU A 31 -13.97 -2.17 10.42
N ARG A 32 -12.70 -1.99 10.05
CA ARG A 32 -12.01 -0.68 10.01
C ARG A 32 -11.86 -0.14 8.58
N VAL A 33 -12.13 -0.96 7.57
CA VAL A 33 -11.98 -0.60 6.15
C VAL A 33 -13.31 -0.90 5.46
N GLU A 34 -14.20 0.07 5.51
CA GLU A 34 -15.58 -0.10 5.04
C GLU A 34 -15.80 0.45 3.63
N THR A 35 -14.90 1.32 3.16
CA THR A 35 -15.08 2.03 1.89
C THR A 35 -13.89 1.83 0.94
N ASP A 36 -14.16 1.97 -0.36
CA ASP A 36 -13.11 2.04 -1.37
C ASP A 36 -12.11 3.18 -1.09
N TYR A 37 -12.58 4.28 -0.49
CA TYR A 37 -11.71 5.39 -0.11
C TYR A 37 -10.70 5.01 0.98
N ASP A 38 -11.11 4.23 1.99
CA ASP A 38 -10.19 3.73 3.02
C ASP A 38 -9.16 2.77 2.42
N TYR A 39 -9.60 1.91 1.51
CA TYR A 39 -8.71 1.01 0.78
C TYR A 39 -7.69 1.78 -0.09
N GLU A 40 -8.16 2.76 -0.89
CA GLU A 40 -7.30 3.63 -1.69
C GLU A 40 -6.30 4.42 -0.80
N ARG A 41 -6.73 4.85 0.40
CA ARG A 41 -5.86 5.52 1.40
C ARG A 41 -4.76 4.57 1.89
N ILE A 42 -5.08 3.31 2.17
CA ILE A 42 -4.11 2.30 2.59
C ILE A 42 -3.07 2.06 1.49
N LEU A 43 -3.49 1.85 0.24
CA LEU A 43 -2.56 1.65 -0.88
C LEU A 43 -1.61 2.84 -1.06
N TYR A 44 -2.14 4.06 -0.93
CA TYR A 44 -1.33 5.27 -0.98
C TYR A 44 -0.34 5.34 0.19
N SER A 45 -0.78 5.01 1.42
CA SER A 45 0.09 4.99 2.60
C SER A 45 1.20 3.95 2.47
N ILE A 46 0.92 2.74 1.94
CA ILE A 46 1.94 1.72 1.64
C ILE A 46 3.01 2.29 0.70
N ALA A 47 2.62 2.95 -0.39
CA ALA A 47 3.57 3.57 -1.30
C ALA A 47 4.44 4.63 -0.62
N ARG A 48 3.83 5.47 0.22
CA ARG A 48 4.52 6.51 0.98
C ARG A 48 5.52 5.90 1.96
N GLN A 49 5.10 4.87 2.72
CA GLN A 49 5.95 4.16 3.68
C GLN A 49 7.15 3.51 2.97
N VAL A 50 6.94 2.81 1.84
CA VAL A 50 8.05 2.24 1.04
C VAL A 50 9.00 3.34 0.58
N LYS A 51 8.48 4.43 0.01
CA LYS A 51 9.30 5.53 -0.46
C LYS A 51 10.13 6.17 0.67
N GLN A 52 9.56 6.30 1.86
CA GLN A 52 10.23 6.89 3.01
C GLN A 52 11.27 5.93 3.62
N GLU A 53 10.89 4.68 3.91
CA GLU A 53 11.68 3.76 4.72
C GLU A 53 12.72 2.99 3.91
N VAL A 54 12.42 2.67 2.65
CA VAL A 54 13.32 1.89 1.79
C VAL A 54 14.23 2.82 0.98
N PHE A 55 13.69 3.96 0.55
CA PHE A 55 14.35 4.83 -0.42
C PHE A 55 14.68 6.23 0.11
N ASP A 56 14.43 6.52 1.39
CA ASP A 56 14.74 7.82 1.99
C ASP A 56 14.18 8.99 1.16
N ASN A 57 12.93 8.85 0.71
CA ASN A 57 12.19 9.78 -0.15
C ASN A 57 12.76 10.04 -1.56
N LYS A 58 13.81 9.35 -1.97
CA LYS A 58 14.49 9.57 -3.27
C LYS A 58 13.90 8.79 -4.44
N ALA A 59 13.08 7.78 -4.16
CA ALA A 59 12.47 6.95 -5.20
C ALA A 59 11.46 7.71 -6.08
N ALA A 60 11.51 7.40 -7.37
CA ALA A 60 10.43 7.65 -8.30
C ALA A 60 9.29 6.64 -8.08
N PHE A 61 8.14 6.93 -8.69
CA PHE A 61 6.96 6.07 -8.62
C PHE A 61 7.23 4.63 -9.09
N ASN A 62 7.94 4.47 -10.20
CA ASN A 62 8.22 3.14 -10.77
C ASN A 62 9.11 2.29 -9.84
N ASP A 63 10.03 2.92 -9.09
CA ASP A 63 10.90 2.20 -8.15
C ASP A 63 10.08 1.57 -7.01
N VAL A 64 9.05 2.28 -6.54
CA VAL A 64 8.12 1.77 -5.51
C VAL A 64 7.33 0.58 -6.04
N ILE A 65 6.82 0.66 -7.27
CA ILE A 65 6.09 -0.44 -7.91
C ILE A 65 6.99 -1.66 -8.08
N GLU A 66 8.21 -1.46 -8.57
CA GLU A 66 9.18 -2.54 -8.74
C GLU A 66 9.54 -3.19 -7.41
N TYR A 67 9.75 -2.40 -6.36
CA TYR A 67 9.99 -2.90 -5.01
C TYR A 67 8.83 -3.77 -4.52
N LEU A 68 7.59 -3.28 -4.64
CA LEU A 68 6.40 -4.02 -4.22
C LEU A 68 6.21 -5.33 -5.02
N SER A 69 6.56 -5.33 -6.30
CA SER A 69 6.54 -6.53 -7.13
C SER A 69 7.57 -7.57 -6.66
N LYS A 70 8.81 -7.13 -6.36
CA LYS A 70 9.84 -8.00 -5.77
C LYS A 70 9.46 -8.52 -4.39
N LEU A 71 8.80 -7.68 -3.58
CA LEU A 71 8.28 -8.07 -2.27
C LEU A 71 7.20 -9.15 -2.43
N ARG A 72 6.23 -8.95 -3.33
CA ARG A 72 5.15 -9.90 -3.64
C ARG A 72 5.68 -11.30 -3.96
N ALA A 73 6.77 -11.40 -4.71
CA ALA A 73 7.39 -12.69 -5.06
C ALA A 73 7.77 -13.52 -3.82
N LYS A 74 7.99 -12.88 -2.66
CA LYS A 74 8.23 -13.51 -1.36
C LYS A 74 6.95 -13.51 -0.51
N ARG A 75 5.90 -14.20 -0.97
CA ARG A 75 4.52 -14.11 -0.44
C ARG A 75 4.39 -14.06 1.10
N ASN A 76 5.08 -14.93 1.84
CA ASN A 76 4.99 -14.94 3.31
C ASN A 76 5.60 -13.68 3.95
N LEU A 77 6.76 -13.24 3.45
CA LEU A 77 7.39 -12.00 3.88
C LEU A 77 6.54 -10.78 3.47
N ALA A 78 5.99 -10.80 2.26
CA ALA A 78 5.08 -9.77 1.78
C ALA A 78 3.90 -9.60 2.72
N LYS A 79 3.24 -10.70 3.12
CA LYS A 79 2.12 -10.65 4.07
C LYS A 79 2.51 -10.03 5.39
N LEU A 80 3.68 -10.38 5.94
CA LEU A 80 4.18 -9.80 7.19
C LEU A 80 4.42 -8.29 7.06
N VAL A 81 5.17 -7.87 6.04
CA VAL A 81 5.50 -6.47 5.81
C VAL A 81 4.25 -5.64 5.52
N LEU A 82 3.37 -6.13 4.65
CA LEU A 82 2.12 -5.44 4.31
C LEU A 82 1.18 -5.35 5.51
N SER A 83 1.11 -6.37 6.38
CA SER A 83 0.29 -6.30 7.60
C SER A 83 0.77 -5.16 8.51
N TYR A 84 2.09 -5.02 8.68
CA TYR A 84 2.66 -3.89 9.42
C TYR A 84 2.33 -2.54 8.79
N MET A 85 2.51 -2.40 7.47
CA MET A 85 2.23 -1.15 6.76
C MET A 85 0.75 -0.77 6.79
N ILE A 86 -0.16 -1.74 6.69
CA ILE A 86 -1.61 -1.55 6.80
C ILE A 86 -1.98 -1.10 8.21
N SER A 87 -1.47 -1.76 9.26
CA SER A 87 -1.72 -1.33 10.65
C SER A 87 -1.34 0.13 10.85
N ARG A 88 -0.16 0.52 10.38
CA ARG A 88 0.30 1.91 10.46
C ARG A 88 -0.56 2.87 9.65
N ALA A 89 -0.99 2.47 8.45
CA ALA A 89 -1.89 3.27 7.62
C ALA A 89 -3.25 3.53 8.29
N LEU A 90 -3.69 2.63 9.16
CA LEU A 90 -4.93 2.75 9.93
C LEU A 90 -4.74 3.52 11.25
N GLU A 91 -3.51 3.64 11.75
CA GLU A 91 -3.15 4.40 12.95
C GLU A 91 -2.77 5.86 12.64
N GLU A 92 -2.29 6.14 11.42
CA GLU A 92 -2.14 7.51 10.92
C GLU A 92 -3.52 8.16 10.81
N GLU A 93 -3.90 8.99 11.78
CA GLU A 93 -5.11 9.82 11.69
C GLU A 93 -5.09 10.62 10.37
N PRO A 94 -6.23 10.73 9.65
CA PRO A 94 -6.32 11.62 8.52
C PRO A 94 -6.23 13.07 9.03
N GLY A 95 -5.03 13.65 8.94
CA GLY A 95 -4.83 15.09 9.10
C GLY A 95 -5.53 15.90 8.02
#